data_AF-A0A432QD02-F1
#
_entry.id   AF-A0A432QD02-F1
#
_cell.length_a   1.000
_cell.length_b   1.000
_cell.length_c   1.000
_cell.angle_alpha   90.00
_cell.angle_beta   90.00
_cell.angle_gamma   90.00
#
_symmetry.space_group_name_H-M   'P 1'
#
loop_
_entity.id
_entity.type
_entity.pdbx_description
1 polymer ?
#
loop_
_entity_poly.entity_id
_entity_poly.type
_entity_poly.pdbx_seq_one_letter_code
_entity_poly.pdbx_strand_id
1 'polypeptide(L)'
;MADKQKGLLMVFTGNGKGKTTAALGLTFRALGHGHRVCFIQFIKGSWKYGELETAKKFSGQLDFHVMGRGFTWKSDDIDKDIAVARDGWEFAKKIIAENRHHLVVLDELTYLVTYKMIEVTEIIEVLSARDKRQHIVITGRDADGKLVEAADLVTEMREIKHPYASGIKAQKGIEF
;
A
#
# COMPACT_ATOMS: atom_id res chain seq x y z
N MET A 1 -11.66 -25.35 19.34
CA MET A 1 -11.99 -24.64 18.08
C MET A 1 -10.80 -24.81 17.15
N ALA A 2 -10.98 -25.28 15.92
CA ALA A 2 -9.86 -25.41 14.99
C ALA A 2 -9.20 -24.03 14.81
N ASP A 3 -7.88 -23.99 14.88
CA ASP A 3 -7.08 -22.78 14.78
C ASP A 3 -7.27 -22.19 13.37
N LYS A 4 -8.18 -21.21 13.22
CA LYS A 4 -8.52 -20.57 11.94
C LYS A 4 -7.45 -19.53 11.57
N GLN A 5 -6.20 -19.95 11.48
CA GLN A 5 -5.13 -19.08 10.99
C GLN A 5 -5.19 -19.02 9.47
N LYS A 6 -5.37 -17.81 8.94
CA LYS A 6 -5.28 -17.50 7.51
C LYS A 6 -4.64 -16.13 7.31
N GLY A 7 -4.09 -15.93 6.12
CA GLY A 7 -3.70 -14.63 5.60
C GLY A 7 -4.91 -13.72 5.47
N LEU A 8 -4.73 -12.45 5.83
CA LEU A 8 -5.79 -11.44 5.86
C LEU A 8 -5.61 -10.45 4.72
N LEU A 9 -6.72 -10.04 4.10
CA LEU A 9 -6.78 -8.85 3.26
C LEU A 9 -7.25 -7.66 4.12
N MET A 10 -6.37 -6.69 4.32
CA MET A 10 -6.62 -5.51 5.13
C MET A 10 -6.64 -4.25 4.26
N VAL A 11 -7.60 -3.36 4.49
CA VAL A 11 -7.73 -2.08 3.77
C VAL A 11 -7.71 -0.93 4.78
N PHE A 12 -6.75 -0.02 4.64
CA PHE A 12 -6.67 1.22 5.41
C PHE A 12 -7.02 2.39 4.50
N THR A 13 -8.25 2.89 4.65
CA THR A 13 -8.86 3.92 3.81
C THR A 13 -9.23 5.17 4.59
N GLY A 14 -9.91 6.13 3.96
CA GLY A 14 -10.42 7.35 4.58
C GLY A 14 -9.50 8.56 4.42
N ASN A 15 -10.04 9.73 4.75
CA ASN A 15 -9.40 11.01 4.48
C ASN A 15 -8.37 11.45 5.52
N GLY A 16 -8.38 10.84 6.71
CA GLY A 16 -7.45 11.13 7.80
C GLY A 16 -6.03 10.63 7.55
N LYS A 17 -5.07 11.27 8.22
CA LYS A 17 -3.68 10.81 8.31
C LYS A 17 -3.62 9.50 9.09
N GLY A 18 -2.81 8.57 8.61
CA GLY A 18 -2.47 7.35 9.36
C GLY A 18 -2.33 6.08 8.53
N LYS A 19 -2.84 6.06 7.29
CA LYS A 19 -3.04 4.82 6.51
C LYS A 19 -1.71 4.10 6.23
N THR A 20 -0.79 4.81 5.59
CA THR A 20 0.58 4.33 5.34
C THR A 20 1.32 4.03 6.64
N THR A 21 1.21 4.90 7.66
CA THR A 21 1.90 4.68 8.95
C THR A 21 1.39 3.45 9.70
N ALA A 22 0.09 3.12 9.58
CA ALA A 22 -0.46 1.88 10.14
C ALA A 22 0.07 0.65 9.39
N ALA A 23 0.16 0.71 8.05
CA ALA A 23 0.77 -0.34 7.25
C ALA A 23 2.27 -0.54 7.55
N LEU A 24 3.00 0.55 7.79
CA LEU A 24 4.38 0.51 8.27
C LEU A 24 4.47 -0.10 9.68
N GLY A 25 3.54 0.23 10.58
CA GLY A 25 3.46 -0.40 11.90
C GLY A 25 3.28 -1.92 11.83
N LEU A 26 2.43 -2.40 10.91
CA LEU A 26 2.30 -3.84 10.63
C LEU A 26 3.58 -4.44 10.04
N THR A 27 4.25 -3.70 9.16
CA THR A 27 5.55 -4.10 8.59
C THR A 27 6.57 -4.30 9.70
N PHE A 28 6.74 -3.34 10.61
CA PHE A 28 7.66 -3.48 11.74
C PHE A 28 7.28 -4.63 12.67
N ARG A 29 5.98 -4.87 12.90
CA ARG A 29 5.52 -6.03 13.67
C ARG A 29 5.95 -7.34 13.02
N ALA A 30 5.71 -7.50 11.71
CA ALA A 30 6.10 -8.70 10.98
C ALA A 30 7.62 -8.90 10.98
N LEU A 31 8.39 -7.84 10.73
CA LEU A 31 9.86 -7.87 10.76
C LEU A 31 10.40 -8.28 12.15
N GLY A 32 9.79 -7.75 13.22
CA GLY A 32 10.13 -8.10 14.60
C GLY A 32 9.91 -9.59 14.95
N HIS A 33 9.03 -10.27 14.21
CA HIS A 33 8.81 -11.71 14.29
C HIS A 33 9.63 -12.53 13.28
N GLY A 34 10.61 -11.90 12.61
CA GLY A 34 11.49 -12.59 11.68
C GLY A 34 10.91 -12.79 10.27
N HIS A 35 9.70 -12.32 10.01
CA HIS A 35 9.04 -12.51 8.72
C HIS A 35 9.59 -11.58 7.63
N ARG A 36 9.50 -12.04 6.37
CA ARG A 36 9.81 -11.22 5.20
C ARG A 36 8.59 -10.39 4.78
N VAL A 37 8.83 -9.14 4.43
CA VAL A 37 7.79 -8.18 4.01
C VAL A 37 8.20 -7.56 2.67
N CYS A 38 7.23 -7.39 1.77
CA CYS A 38 7.39 -6.54 0.60
C CYS A 38 6.51 -5.30 0.76
N PHE A 39 7.06 -4.12 0.56
CA PHE A 39 6.34 -2.84 0.62
C PHE A 39 6.45 -2.14 -0.72
N ILE A 40 5.32 -2.01 -1.42
CA ILE A 40 5.23 -1.42 -2.75
C ILE A 40 4.43 -0.13 -2.64
N GLN A 41 5.05 1.00 -2.98
CA GLN A 41 4.40 2.31 -3.00
C GLN A 41 4.00 2.67 -4.41
N PHE A 42 2.71 2.95 -4.63
CA PHE A 42 2.20 3.48 -5.89
C PHE A 42 2.15 5.01 -5.86
N ILE A 43 2.16 5.65 -7.03
CA ILE A 43 2.04 7.11 -7.26
C ILE A 43 3.21 7.96 -6.73
N LYS A 44 3.88 7.58 -5.64
CA LYS A 44 4.93 8.39 -5.00
C LYS A 44 6.14 8.58 -5.93
N GLY A 45 6.73 9.77 -5.87
CA GLY A 45 7.88 10.20 -6.68
C GLY A 45 9.21 10.09 -5.93
N SER A 46 10.24 10.76 -6.43
CA SER A 46 11.62 10.69 -5.93
C SER A 46 11.91 11.47 -4.63
N TRP A 47 10.92 11.69 -3.76
CA TRP A 47 11.15 12.41 -2.50
C TRP A 47 11.92 11.50 -1.51
N LYS A 48 12.83 12.08 -0.72
CA LYS A 48 13.54 11.35 0.34
C LYS A 48 12.58 11.03 1.49
N TYR A 49 12.12 9.79 1.56
CA TYR A 49 11.26 9.27 2.64
C TYR A 49 12.11 8.63 3.74
N GLY A 50 11.80 8.91 5.02
CA GLY A 50 12.49 8.29 6.16
C GLY A 50 12.39 6.75 6.18
N GLU A 51 11.32 6.21 5.62
CA GLU A 51 11.06 4.77 5.52
C GLU A 51 12.05 4.06 4.60
N LEU A 52 12.45 4.69 3.48
CA LEU A 52 13.41 4.10 2.54
C LEU A 52 14.79 3.97 3.19
N GLU A 53 15.22 4.98 3.97
CA GLU A 53 16.45 4.91 4.76
C GLU A 53 16.36 3.84 5.86
N THR A 54 15.18 3.66 6.43
CA THR A 54 14.96 2.60 7.43
C THR A 54 14.96 1.22 6.80
N ALA A 55 14.41 1.06 5.59
CA ALA A 55 14.39 -0.21 4.87
C ALA A 55 15.79 -0.78 4.61
N LYS A 56 16.79 0.09 4.39
CA LYS A 56 18.20 -0.32 4.26
C LYS A 56 18.73 -1.08 5.48
N LYS A 57 18.18 -0.82 6.68
CA LYS A 57 18.56 -1.52 7.91
C LYS A 57 17.97 -2.94 7.99
N PHE A 58 17.00 -3.25 7.15
CA PHE A 58 16.29 -4.54 7.08
C PHE A 58 16.49 -5.22 5.71
N SER A 59 17.61 -4.96 5.02
CA SER A 59 17.82 -5.38 3.62
C SER A 59 17.76 -6.89 3.35
N GLY A 60 17.75 -7.74 4.39
CA GLY A 60 17.54 -9.19 4.26
C GLY A 60 16.08 -9.66 4.45
N GLN A 61 15.18 -8.77 4.89
CA GLN A 61 13.81 -9.10 5.28
C GLN A 61 12.75 -8.14 4.69
N LEU A 62 13.11 -6.89 4.40
CA LEU A 62 12.21 -5.89 3.83
C LEU A 62 12.63 -5.53 2.41
N ASP A 63 11.80 -5.93 1.45
CA ASP A 63 11.90 -5.47 0.07
C ASP A 63 11.03 -4.23 -0.09
N PHE A 64 11.63 -3.06 -0.35
CA PHE A 64 10.93 -1.78 -0.45
C PHE A 64 11.03 -1.21 -1.86
N HIS A 65 9.89 -1.04 -2.52
CA HIS A 65 9.78 -0.63 -3.91
C HIS A 65 8.94 0.64 -4.03
N VAL A 66 9.47 1.64 -4.72
CA VAL A 66 8.73 2.86 -5.08
C VAL A 66 8.41 2.77 -6.57
N MET A 67 7.13 2.67 -6.88
CA MET A 67 6.58 2.54 -8.23
C MET A 67 5.74 3.79 -8.55
N GLY A 68 6.16 4.56 -9.55
CA GLY A 68 5.51 5.82 -9.89
C GLY A 68 6.50 6.91 -10.28
N ARG A 69 5.95 8.01 -10.80
CA ARG A 69 6.71 9.22 -11.16
C ARG A 69 6.42 10.42 -10.25
N GLY A 70 5.62 10.24 -9.20
CA GLY A 70 5.04 11.35 -8.44
C GLY A 70 3.60 11.65 -8.85
N PHE A 71 2.99 12.62 -8.15
CA PHE A 71 1.59 12.98 -8.30
C PHE A 71 1.18 13.28 -9.76
N THR A 72 0.16 12.56 -10.22
CA THR A 72 -0.42 12.57 -11.57
C THR A 72 -1.18 13.87 -11.91
N TRP A 73 -1.50 14.72 -10.92
CA TRP A 73 -2.31 15.94 -11.09
C TRP A 73 -1.62 17.08 -11.86
N LYS A 74 -0.33 16.96 -12.17
CA LYS A 74 0.44 17.89 -13.00
C LYS A 74 1.13 17.18 -14.18
N SER A 75 0.70 15.97 -14.50
CA SER A 75 1.34 15.21 -15.56
C SER A 75 0.88 15.72 -16.91
N ASP A 76 1.84 16.08 -17.75
CA ASP A 76 1.61 16.46 -19.14
C ASP A 76 1.33 15.24 -20.03
N ASP A 77 1.40 14.01 -19.48
CA ASP A 77 1.32 12.75 -20.21
C ASP A 77 0.64 11.64 -19.38
N ILE A 78 -0.68 11.56 -19.53
CA ILE A 78 -1.57 10.60 -18.85
C ILE A 78 -1.28 9.16 -19.28
N ASP A 79 -1.02 8.93 -20.57
CA ASP A 79 -0.77 7.59 -21.11
C ASP A 79 0.46 6.96 -20.46
N LYS A 80 1.51 7.78 -20.27
CA LYS A 80 2.71 7.34 -19.57
C LYS A 80 2.50 7.09 -18.08
N ASP A 81 1.59 7.81 -17.42
CA ASP A 81 1.22 7.49 -16.03
C ASP A 81 0.45 6.19 -15.91
N ILE A 82 -0.46 5.92 -16.85
CA ILE A 82 -1.17 4.64 -16.93
C ILE A 82 -0.17 3.50 -17.16
N ALA A 83 0.81 3.68 -18.06
CA ALA A 83 1.84 2.68 -18.31
C ALA A 83 2.67 2.37 -17.04
N VAL A 84 3.13 3.40 -16.32
CA VAL A 84 3.89 3.22 -15.08
C VAL A 84 3.05 2.57 -13.97
N ALA A 85 1.77 2.94 -13.86
CA ALA A 85 0.84 2.29 -12.94
C ALA A 85 0.65 0.80 -13.26
N ARG A 86 0.50 0.46 -14.55
CA ARG A 86 0.40 -0.92 -15.03
C ARG A 86 1.68 -1.70 -14.74
N ASP A 87 2.85 -1.16 -15.02
CA ASP A 87 4.13 -1.82 -14.70
C ASP A 87 4.28 -2.08 -13.20
N GLY A 88 3.93 -1.09 -12.36
CA GLY A 88 3.93 -1.25 -10.90
C GLY A 88 2.98 -2.36 -10.44
N TRP A 89 1.83 -2.49 -11.09
CA TRP A 89 0.87 -3.54 -10.78
C TRP A 89 1.31 -4.92 -11.29
N GLU A 90 1.87 -5.04 -12.49
CA GLU A 90 2.48 -6.29 -12.97
C GLU A 90 3.57 -6.77 -12.02
N PHE A 91 4.40 -5.85 -11.52
CA PHE A 91 5.39 -6.17 -10.50
C PHE A 91 4.73 -6.69 -9.21
N ALA A 92 3.68 -6.02 -8.71
CA ALA A 92 2.96 -6.46 -7.52
C ALA A 92 2.33 -7.86 -7.71
N LYS A 93 1.73 -8.13 -8.88
CA LYS A 93 1.19 -9.45 -9.23
C LYS A 93 2.26 -10.54 -9.13
N LYS A 94 3.45 -10.27 -9.69
CA LYS A 94 4.60 -11.18 -9.59
C LYS A 94 5.00 -11.44 -8.14
N ILE A 95 5.18 -10.40 -7.32
CA ILE A 95 5.55 -10.54 -5.91
C ILE A 95 4.52 -11.36 -5.12
N ILE A 96 3.23 -11.11 -5.34
CA ILE A 96 2.13 -11.85 -4.69
C ILE A 96 2.20 -13.33 -5.10
N ALA A 97 2.35 -13.62 -6.40
CA ALA A 97 2.41 -14.99 -6.92
C ALA A 97 3.64 -15.77 -6.44
N GLU A 98 4.79 -15.11 -6.26
CA GLU A 98 6.01 -15.75 -5.75
C GLU A 98 5.87 -16.24 -4.30
N ASN A 99 4.94 -15.65 -3.52
CA ASN A 99 4.60 -16.08 -2.15
C ASN A 99 5.83 -16.20 -1.21
N ARG A 100 6.83 -15.33 -1.39
CA ARG A 100 8.06 -15.31 -0.57
C ARG A 100 7.96 -14.43 0.67
N HIS A 101 6.95 -13.58 0.71
CA HIS A 101 6.71 -12.60 1.76
C HIS A 101 5.49 -13.00 2.56
N HIS A 102 5.63 -12.95 3.87
CA HIS A 102 4.52 -13.17 4.81
C HIS A 102 3.48 -12.05 4.70
N LEU A 103 3.95 -10.83 4.46
CA LEU A 103 3.14 -9.63 4.30
C LEU A 103 3.56 -8.89 3.02
N VAL A 104 2.58 -8.53 2.19
CA VAL A 104 2.77 -7.58 1.08
C VAL A 104 1.92 -6.35 1.34
N VAL A 105 2.54 -5.17 1.30
CA VAL A 105 1.86 -3.87 1.42
C VAL A 105 1.79 -3.24 0.05
N LEU A 106 0.58 -2.87 -0.35
CA LEU A 106 0.25 -2.15 -1.59
C LEU A 106 -0.20 -0.74 -1.19
N ASP A 107 0.79 0.11 -0.92
CA ASP A 107 0.58 1.47 -0.41
C ASP A 107 0.11 2.39 -1.53
N GLU A 108 -0.99 3.11 -1.30
CA GLU A 108 -1.63 4.05 -2.23
C GLU A 108 -2.18 3.38 -3.51
N LEU A 109 -2.43 2.06 -3.49
CA LEU A 109 -3.00 1.32 -4.62
C LEU A 109 -4.39 1.83 -5.03
N THR A 110 -5.19 2.32 -4.08
CA THR A 110 -6.57 2.75 -4.39
C THR A 110 -6.62 3.83 -5.46
N TYR A 111 -5.60 4.69 -5.55
CA TYR A 111 -5.56 5.73 -6.59
C TYR A 111 -5.46 5.18 -8.01
N LEU A 112 -4.87 4.00 -8.21
CA LEU A 112 -4.84 3.37 -9.53
C LEU A 112 -6.26 3.01 -9.99
N VAL A 113 -7.14 2.67 -9.04
CA VAL A 113 -8.57 2.45 -9.30
C VAL A 113 -9.30 3.78 -9.46
N THR A 114 -9.09 4.73 -8.54
CA THR A 114 -9.75 6.05 -8.58
C THR A 114 -9.49 6.79 -9.89
N TYR A 115 -8.26 6.69 -10.42
CA TYR A 115 -7.88 7.29 -11.71
C TYR A 115 -8.12 6.39 -12.92
N LYS A 116 -8.84 5.27 -12.76
CA LYS A 116 -9.20 4.34 -13.83
C LYS A 116 -7.99 3.79 -14.61
N MET A 117 -6.85 3.66 -13.93
CA MET A 117 -5.64 3.07 -14.51
C MET A 117 -5.74 1.55 -14.50
N ILE A 118 -6.39 0.99 -13.48
CA ILE A 118 -6.60 -0.45 -13.28
C ILE A 118 -8.02 -0.69 -12.76
N GLU A 119 -8.67 -1.72 -13.29
CA GLU A 119 -9.99 -2.15 -12.84
C GLU A 119 -9.90 -2.86 -11.49
N VAL A 120 -10.79 -2.52 -10.56
CA VAL A 120 -10.81 -3.15 -9.22
C VAL A 120 -11.02 -4.67 -9.28
N THR A 121 -11.74 -5.16 -10.30
CA THR A 121 -11.99 -6.60 -10.47
C THR A 121 -10.70 -7.36 -10.75
N GLU A 122 -9.78 -6.79 -11.54
CA GLU A 122 -8.46 -7.37 -11.78
C GLU A 122 -7.67 -7.51 -10.47
N ILE A 123 -7.74 -6.49 -9.60
CA ILE A 123 -7.11 -6.53 -8.28
C ILE A 123 -7.71 -7.66 -7.43
N ILE A 124 -9.03 -7.73 -7.35
CA ILE A 124 -9.74 -8.75 -6.54
C ILE A 124 -9.42 -10.16 -7.02
N GLU A 125 -9.34 -10.39 -8.34
CA GLU A 125 -8.99 -11.70 -8.91
C GLU A 125 -7.61 -12.17 -8.44
N VAL A 126 -6.59 -11.30 -8.54
CA VAL A 126 -5.23 -11.60 -8.06
C VAL A 126 -5.21 -11.86 -6.57
N LEU A 127 -5.86 -11.00 -5.78
CA LEU A 127 -5.90 -11.14 -4.33
C LEU A 127 -6.63 -12.42 -3.91
N SER A 128 -7.64 -12.85 -4.65
CA SER A 128 -8.38 -14.07 -4.36
C SER A 128 -7.57 -15.33 -4.69
N ALA A 129 -6.71 -15.26 -5.72
CA ALA A 129 -5.87 -16.36 -6.17
C ALA A 129 -4.58 -16.57 -5.34
N ARG A 130 -4.17 -15.58 -4.54
CA ARG A 130 -2.95 -15.67 -3.70
C ARG A 130 -2.98 -16.83 -2.69
N ASP A 131 -1.81 -17.19 -2.16
CA ASP A 131 -1.69 -18.15 -1.06
C ASP A 131 -2.51 -17.70 0.17
N LYS A 132 -3.33 -18.61 0.71
CA LYS A 132 -4.26 -18.32 1.80
C LYS A 132 -3.60 -18.00 3.13
N ARG A 133 -2.27 -18.08 3.26
CA ARG A 133 -1.49 -17.66 4.43
C ARG A 133 -0.81 -16.30 4.24
N GLN A 134 -0.78 -15.76 3.03
CA GLN A 134 -0.16 -14.46 2.75
C GLN A 134 -1.08 -13.31 3.18
N HIS A 135 -0.54 -12.40 4.00
CA HIS A 135 -1.23 -11.17 4.39
C HIS A 135 -1.02 -10.10 3.33
N ILE A 136 -2.09 -9.35 3.04
CA ILE A 136 -2.06 -8.19 2.15
C ILE A 136 -2.60 -6.98 2.90
N VAL A 137 -1.93 -5.86 2.80
CA VAL A 137 -2.42 -4.56 3.25
C VAL A 137 -2.53 -3.63 2.05
N ILE A 138 -3.69 -3.01 1.87
CA ILE A 138 -3.91 -1.97 0.87
C ILE A 138 -4.14 -0.66 1.60
N THR A 139 -3.52 0.41 1.11
CA THR A 139 -3.77 1.76 1.61
C THR A 139 -4.21 2.69 0.50
N GLY A 140 -4.85 3.78 0.89
CA GLY A 140 -5.14 4.92 0.04
C GLY A 140 -6.52 5.51 0.34
N ARG A 141 -6.90 6.60 -0.33
CA ARG A 141 -8.23 7.19 -0.15
C ARG A 141 -9.28 6.47 -1.00
N ASP A 142 -10.55 6.64 -0.65
CA ASP A 142 -11.69 6.26 -1.50
C ASP A 142 -11.63 4.82 -2.04
N ALA A 143 -11.28 3.87 -1.17
CA ALA A 143 -11.28 2.45 -1.51
C ALA A 143 -12.62 2.01 -2.13
N ASP A 144 -12.55 1.36 -3.29
CA ASP A 144 -13.72 0.88 -4.03
C ASP A 144 -14.57 -0.08 -3.18
N GLY A 145 -15.89 0.01 -3.29
CA GLY A 145 -16.83 -0.81 -2.52
C GLY A 145 -16.60 -2.31 -2.69
N LYS A 146 -16.26 -2.78 -3.89
CA LYS A 146 -15.95 -4.20 -4.13
C LYS A 146 -14.70 -4.65 -3.39
N LEU A 147 -13.71 -3.76 -3.26
CA LEU A 147 -12.49 -4.05 -2.51
C LEU A 147 -12.76 -4.10 -1.00
N VAL A 148 -13.64 -3.21 -0.51
CA VAL A 148 -14.12 -3.20 0.88
C VAL A 148 -14.85 -4.50 1.19
N GLU A 149 -15.75 -4.95 0.31
CA GLU A 149 -16.48 -6.22 0.48
C GLU A 149 -15.56 -7.45 0.47
N ALA A 150 -14.50 -7.43 -0.34
CA ALA A 150 -13.54 -8.53 -0.42
C ALA A 150 -12.59 -8.61 0.78
N ALA A 151 -12.43 -7.53 1.55
CA ALA A 151 -11.46 -7.43 2.62
C ALA A 151 -11.92 -8.12 3.91
N ASP A 152 -10.98 -8.72 4.63
CA ASP A 152 -11.20 -9.30 5.96
C ASP A 152 -11.26 -8.23 7.05
N LEU A 153 -10.57 -7.10 6.84
CA LEU A 153 -10.54 -5.97 7.76
C LEU A 153 -10.50 -4.67 6.95
N VAL A 154 -11.37 -3.73 7.31
CA VAL A 154 -11.35 -2.37 6.77
C VAL A 154 -11.30 -1.38 7.92
N THR A 155 -10.36 -0.44 7.87
CA THR A 155 -10.31 0.70 8.79
C THR A 155 -10.42 1.99 7.99
N GLU A 156 -11.45 2.76 8.29
CA GLU A 156 -11.63 4.11 7.76
C GLU A 156 -11.01 5.13 8.73
N MET A 157 -9.90 5.75 8.32
CA MET A 157 -9.28 6.84 9.06
C MET A 157 -10.03 8.12 8.73
N ARG A 158 -10.88 8.56 9.66
CA ARG A 158 -11.61 9.82 9.54
C ARG A 158 -10.75 10.99 10.04
N GLU A 159 -10.72 12.06 9.25
CA GLU A 159 -10.05 13.29 9.66
C GLU A 159 -10.94 14.05 10.66
N ILE A 160 -10.66 13.90 11.96
CA ILE A 160 -11.33 14.69 13.00
C ILE A 160 -10.70 16.08 13.11
N LYS A 161 -9.36 16.14 12.99
CA LYS A 161 -8.57 17.38 12.96
C LYS A 161 -7.24 17.11 12.29
N HIS A 162 -6.75 18.05 11.49
CA HIS A 162 -5.43 17.97 10.87
C HIS A 162 -4.67 19.30 11.02
N PRO A 163 -3.38 19.29 11.38
CA PRO A 163 -2.60 20.52 11.60
C PRO A 163 -2.46 21.40 10.34
N TYR A 164 -2.57 20.79 9.16
CA TYR A 164 -2.64 21.52 7.89
C TYR A 164 -3.80 22.53 7.85
N ALA A 165 -4.96 22.21 8.45
CA ALA A 165 -6.10 23.14 8.50
C ALA A 165 -5.78 24.41 9.31
N SER A 166 -4.79 24.35 10.21
CA SER A 166 -4.24 25.51 10.93
C SER A 166 -2.98 26.10 10.28
N GLY A 167 -2.69 25.77 9.02
CA GLY A 167 -1.56 26.31 8.26
C GLY A 167 -0.19 25.70 8.59
N ILE A 168 -0.14 24.66 9.44
CA ILE A 168 1.12 23.98 9.77
C ILE A 168 1.53 23.11 8.58
N LYS A 169 2.74 23.36 8.08
CA LYS A 169 3.33 22.63 6.94
C LYS A 169 3.85 21.25 7.37
N ALA A 170 4.01 20.36 6.39
CA ALA A 170 4.61 19.04 6.59
C ALA A 170 6.02 19.13 7.21
N GLN A 171 6.29 18.26 8.17
CA GLN A 171 7.53 18.21 8.95
C GLN A 171 8.22 16.86 8.77
N LYS A 172 9.56 16.93 8.67
CA LYS A 172 10.41 15.74 8.59
C LYS A 172 10.26 14.89 9.86
N GLY A 173 10.05 13.59 9.69
CA GLY A 173 9.80 12.63 10.76
C GLY A 173 8.34 12.51 11.19
N ILE A 174 7.44 13.35 10.67
CA ILE A 174 6.01 13.33 11.01
C ILE A 174 5.14 13.08 9.78
N GLU A 175 5.38 13.83 8.69
CA GLU A 175 4.69 13.67 7.41
C GLU A 175 5.55 12.97 6.35
N PHE A 176 6.89 13.05 6.44
CA PHE A 176 7.84 12.43 5.52
C PHE A 176 9.21 12.17 6.15
#